data_AF-A0A933RIB7-F1
#
_entry.id   AF-A0A933RIB7-F1
#
_cell.length_a   1.000
_cell.length_b   1.000
_cell.length_c   1.000
_cell.angle_alpha   90.00
_cell.angle_beta   90.00
_cell.angle_gamma   90.00
#
_symmetry.space_group_name_H-M   'P 1'
#
loop_
_entity.id
_entity.type
_entity.pdbx_description
1 polymer ?
#
loop_
_entity_poly.entity_id
_entity_poly.type
_entity_poly.pdbx_seq_one_letter_code
_entity_poly.pdbx_strand_id
1 'polypeptide(L)'
;MRIAIDIDSTLHHYWDVLSAAAQRRFGIDLPYEEQFTWGITRLREEQLVCCIDETHTDEAILAGRPYPGAVEAVNAWHRAGHFIHITSHRAVRAHDATERWLREIGL
;
A
#
# COMPACT_ATOMS: atom_id res chain seq x y z
N MET A 1 12.11 12.94 16.66
CA MET A 1 10.94 13.48 15.92
C MET A 1 9.81 12.46 15.96
N ARG A 2 8.59 12.84 15.56
CA ARG A 2 7.48 11.91 15.32
C ARG A 2 7.28 11.81 13.81
N ILE A 3 7.38 10.60 13.26
CA ILE A 3 7.31 10.33 11.82
C ILE A 3 6.10 9.43 11.58
N ALA A 4 5.14 9.92 10.80
CA ALA A 4 4.04 9.11 10.30
C ALA A 4 4.43 8.55 8.93
N ILE A 5 4.23 7.25 8.72
CA ILE A 5 4.63 6.54 7.49
C ILE A 5 3.39 5.87 6.91
N ASP A 6 3.08 6.19 5.66
CA ASP A 6 2.03 5.50 4.91
C ASP A 6 2.51 4.11 4.47
N ILE A 7 1.59 3.25 4.04
CA ILE A 7 1.90 1.87 3.62
C ILE A 7 1.90 1.78 2.09
N ASP A 8 0.79 2.13 1.45
CA ASP A 8 0.55 1.87 0.04
C ASP A 8 1.35 2.84 -0.84
N SER A 9 2.18 2.30 -1.73
CA SER A 9 3.14 3.09 -2.53
C SER A 9 4.19 3.86 -1.71
N THR A 10 4.36 3.49 -0.43
CA THR A 10 5.42 4.02 0.46
C THR A 10 6.32 2.90 1.00
N LEU A 11 5.73 1.85 1.57
CA LEU A 11 6.47 0.68 2.04
C LEU A 11 6.56 -0.41 0.97
N HIS A 12 5.61 -0.49 0.04
CA HIS A 12 5.57 -1.50 -1.02
C HIS A 12 4.90 -0.98 -2.31
N HIS A 13 5.08 -1.72 -3.40
CA HIS A 13 4.56 -1.42 -4.75
C HIS A 13 3.03 -1.60 -4.89
N TYR A 14 2.23 -0.76 -4.23
CA TYR A 14 0.76 -0.89 -4.31
C TYR A 14 0.18 -0.56 -5.69
N TRP A 15 0.73 0.44 -6.39
CA TRP A 15 0.22 0.87 -7.69
C TRP A 15 0.18 -0.27 -8.71
N ASP A 16 1.21 -1.10 -8.74
CA ASP A 16 1.30 -2.24 -9.67
C ASP A 16 0.18 -3.27 -9.41
N VAL A 17 -0.14 -3.52 -8.13
CA VAL A 17 -1.21 -4.44 -7.74
C VAL A 17 -2.57 -3.89 -8.15
N LEU A 18 -2.79 -2.59 -7.94
CA LEU A 18 -4.04 -1.92 -8.30
C LEU A 18 -4.23 -1.84 -9.82
N SER A 19 -3.18 -1.47 -10.55
CA SER A 19 -3.15 -1.42 -12.02
C SER A 19 -3.45 -2.81 -12.61
N ALA A 20 -2.83 -3.86 -12.06
CA ALA A 20 -3.11 -5.22 -12.49
C ALA A 20 -4.58 -5.63 -12.24
N ALA A 21 -5.17 -5.23 -11.11
CA ALA A 21 -6.59 -5.47 -10.83
C ALA A 21 -7.51 -4.73 -11.81
N ALA A 22 -7.23 -3.46 -12.09
CA ALA A 22 -7.98 -2.64 -13.05
C ALA A 22 -7.93 -3.24 -14.47
N GLN A 23 -6.74 -3.66 -14.91
CA GLN A 23 -6.56 -4.28 -16.20
C GLN A 23 -7.30 -5.62 -16.30
N ARG A 24 -7.18 -6.50 -15.29
CA ARG A 24 -7.88 -7.80 -15.28
C ARG A 24 -9.40 -7.67 -15.27
N ARG A 25 -9.95 -6.74 -14.48
CA ARG A 25 -11.41 -6.61 -14.29
C ARG A 25 -12.09 -5.81 -15.39
N PHE A 26 -11.44 -4.76 -15.87
CA PHE A 26 -12.09 -3.74 -16.68
C PHE A 26 -11.36 -3.45 -18.00
N GLY A 27 -10.19 -4.05 -18.23
CA GLY A 27 -9.36 -3.76 -19.40
C GLY A 27 -8.86 -2.31 -19.43
N ILE A 28 -8.75 -1.68 -18.25
CA ILE A 28 -8.31 -0.29 -18.10
C ILE A 28 -6.87 -0.28 -17.62
N ASP A 29 -6.01 0.33 -18.43
CA ASP A 29 -4.61 0.54 -18.09
C ASP A 29 -4.42 1.78 -17.21
N LEU A 30 -3.61 1.64 -16.16
CA LEU A 30 -3.27 2.69 -15.20
C LEU A 30 -1.75 2.96 -15.22
N PRO A 31 -1.23 3.64 -16.25
CA PRO A 31 0.20 3.98 -16.33
C PRO A 31 0.55 4.96 -15.20
N TYR A 32 1.58 4.61 -14.43
CA TYR A 32 1.99 5.41 -13.27
C TYR A 32 2.49 6.80 -13.67
N GLU A 33 3.16 6.90 -14.82
CA GLU A 33 3.73 8.12 -15.37
C GLU A 33 2.67 9.17 -15.71
N GLU A 34 1.41 8.78 -15.83
CA GLU A 34 0.28 9.67 -16.08
C GLU A 34 -0.53 9.98 -14.82
N GLN A 35 -0.14 9.44 -13.66
CA GLN A 35 -0.82 9.67 -12.38
C GLN A 35 -0.24 10.91 -11.68
N PHE A 36 -0.76 12.09 -12.06
CA PHE A 36 -0.26 13.38 -11.54
C PHE A 36 -0.93 13.85 -10.25
N THR A 37 -2.05 13.25 -9.85
CA THR A 37 -2.81 13.65 -8.67
C THR A 37 -3.09 12.45 -7.77
N TRP A 38 -3.74 12.65 -6.63
CA TRP A 38 -4.17 11.54 -5.78
C TRP A 38 -5.40 10.79 -6.33
N GLY A 39 -6.18 11.40 -7.22
CA GLY A 39 -7.40 10.81 -7.76
C GLY A 39 -7.12 9.87 -8.93
N ILE A 40 -7.57 8.62 -8.85
CA ILE A 40 -7.47 7.63 -9.93
C ILE A 40 -8.67 7.82 -10.87
N THR A 41 -8.59 8.84 -11.72
CA THR A 41 -9.72 9.32 -12.55
C THR A 41 -10.00 8.47 -13.79
N ARG A 42 -9.12 7.53 -14.13
CA ARG A 42 -9.33 6.56 -15.21
C ARG A 42 -10.36 5.47 -14.86
N LEU A 43 -10.70 5.32 -13.59
CA LEU A 43 -11.74 4.41 -13.11
C LEU A 43 -12.96 5.20 -12.66
N ARG A 44 -14.16 4.65 -12.88
CA ARG A 44 -15.34 5.09 -12.12
C ARG A 44 -15.17 4.72 -10.65
N GLU A 45 -15.86 5.42 -9.77
CA GLU A 45 -15.78 5.19 -8.33
C GLU A 45 -16.04 3.73 -7.95
N GLU A 46 -17.06 3.10 -8.51
CA GLU A 46 -17.42 1.71 -8.19
C GLU A 46 -16.37 0.72 -8.70
N GLN A 47 -15.70 1.05 -9.82
CA GLN A 47 -14.61 0.24 -10.35
C GLN A 47 -13.37 0.35 -9.44
N LEU A 48 -13.06 1.56 -8.98
CA LEU A 48 -11.98 1.78 -8.03
C LEU A 48 -12.23 1.01 -6.72
N VAL A 49 -13.45 1.09 -6.18
CA VAL A 49 -13.84 0.32 -4.98
C VAL A 49 -13.67 -1.18 -5.21
N CYS A 50 -14.09 -1.71 -6.36
CA CYS A 50 -13.88 -3.13 -6.69
C CYS A 50 -12.39 -3.52 -6.72
N CYS A 51 -11.53 -2.66 -7.25
CA CYS A 51 -10.10 -2.91 -7.29
C CYS A 51 -9.50 -2.86 -5.87
N ILE A 52 -9.82 -1.82 -5.08
CA ILE A 52 -9.41 -1.69 -3.68
C ILE A 52 -9.82 -2.91 -2.85
N ASP A 53 -11.08 -3.35 -2.99
CA ASP A 53 -11.61 -4.52 -2.28
C ASP A 53 -10.83 -5.80 -2.59
N GLU A 54 -10.38 -5.98 -3.84
CA GLU A 54 -9.55 -7.11 -4.24
C GLU A 54 -8.12 -7.00 -3.69
N THR A 55 -7.52 -5.82 -3.79
CA THR A 55 -6.11 -5.59 -3.42
C THR A 55 -5.87 -5.45 -1.92
N HIS A 56 -6.93 -5.21 -1.13
CA HIS A 56 -6.89 -5.17 0.35
C HIS A 56 -7.53 -6.39 1.00
N THR A 57 -7.50 -7.53 0.32
CA THR A 57 -7.74 -8.83 0.95
C THR A 57 -6.53 -9.26 1.78
N ASP A 58 -6.74 -10.14 2.77
CA ASP A 58 -5.66 -10.68 3.59
C ASP A 58 -4.54 -11.31 2.74
N GLU A 59 -4.93 -12.10 1.74
CA GLU A 59 -3.99 -12.75 0.82
C GLU A 59 -3.14 -11.73 0.05
N ALA A 60 -3.78 -10.69 -0.51
CA ALA A 60 -3.07 -9.64 -1.24
C ALA A 60 -2.14 -8.83 -0.34
N ILE A 61 -2.57 -8.52 0.88
CA ILE A 61 -1.78 -7.77 1.86
C ILE A 61 -0.56 -8.58 2.29
N LEU A 62 -0.73 -9.85 2.65
CA LEU A 62 0.35 -10.72 3.11
C LEU A 62 1.36 -11.04 2.00
N ALA A 63 0.93 -11.00 0.74
CA ALA A 63 1.82 -11.18 -0.42
C ALA A 63 2.67 -9.93 -0.75
N GLY A 64 2.40 -8.78 -0.11
CA GLY A 64 3.10 -7.53 -0.34
C GLY A 64 4.61 -7.66 -0.11
N ARG A 65 5.42 -7.10 -1.01
CA ARG A 65 6.88 -7.08 -0.89
C ARG A 65 7.38 -5.66 -0.65
N PRO A 66 8.10 -5.40 0.45
CA PRO A 66 8.62 -4.07 0.70
C PRO A 66 9.55 -3.58 -0.42
N TYR A 67 9.63 -2.27 -0.61
CA TYR A 67 10.67 -1.67 -1.43
C TYR A 67 12.06 -2.00 -0.86
N PRO A 68 13.07 -2.21 -1.71
CA PRO A 68 14.45 -2.38 -1.25
C PRO A 68 14.88 -1.21 -0.36
N GLY A 69 15.36 -1.49 0.86
CA GLY A 69 15.82 -0.48 1.79
C GLY A 69 14.74 0.16 2.67
N ALA A 70 13.44 -0.10 2.43
CA ALA A 70 12.36 0.55 3.19
C ALA A 70 12.37 0.11 4.66
N VAL A 71 12.42 -1.20 4.92
CA VAL A 71 12.45 -1.75 6.28
C VAL A 71 13.70 -1.29 7.02
N GLU A 72 14.84 -1.28 6.35
CA GLU A 72 16.13 -0.86 6.89
C GLU A 72 16.11 0.63 7.28
N ALA A 73 15.55 1.49 6.43
CA ALA A 73 15.42 2.91 6.68
C ALA A 73 14.52 3.20 7.89
N VAL A 74 13.33 2.57 7.94
CA VAL A 74 12.40 2.73 9.06
C VAL A 74 13.04 2.28 10.37
N ASN A 75 13.68 1.11 10.37
CA ASN A 75 14.38 0.59 11.54
C ASN A 75 15.58 1.46 11.94
N ALA A 76 16.30 2.06 10.99
CA ALA A 76 17.38 3.00 11.28
C ALA A 76 16.86 4.28 11.95
N TRP A 77 15.75 4.83 11.47
CA TRP A 77 15.11 5.99 12.11
C TRP A 77 14.63 5.66 13.52
N HIS A 78 14.04 4.47 13.73
CA HIS A 78 13.64 4.04 15.06
C HIS A 78 14.85 3.92 16.01
N ARG A 79 15.93 3.26 15.58
CA ARG A 79 17.19 3.16 16.36
C ARG A 79 17.83 4.51 16.66
N ALA A 80 17.65 5.51 15.80
CA ALA A 80 18.07 6.89 16.03
C ALA A 80 17.20 7.65 17.06
N GLY A 81 16.23 6.98 17.68
CA GLY A 81 15.36 7.56 18.71
C GLY A 81 14.17 8.34 18.15
N HIS A 82 13.79 8.12 16.89
CA HIS A 82 12.55 8.68 16.34
C HIS A 82 11.35 7.82 16.71
N PHE A 83 10.23 8.48 17.02
CA PHE A 83 8.94 7.81 17.17
C PHE A 83 8.35 7.57 15.77
N ILE A 84 8.14 6.31 15.41
CA ILE A 84 7.57 5.91 14.14
C ILE A 84 6.11 5.49 14.36
N HIS A 85 5.21 6.00 13.53
CA HIS A 85 3.82 5.59 13.48
C HIS A 85 3.48 5.19 12.04
N ILE A 86 3.34 3.89 11.79
CA ILE A 86 2.87 3.40 10.49
C ILE A 86 1.34 3.52 10.48
N THR A 87 0.79 4.23 9.50
CA THR A 87 -0.64 4.55 9.40
C THR A 87 -1.12 4.36 7.98
N SER A 88 -2.42 4.11 7.79
CA SER A 88 -2.99 3.87 6.47
C SER A 88 -4.48 4.21 6.45
N HIS A 89 -5.00 4.53 5.26
CA HIS A 89 -6.43 4.73 5.01
C HIS A 89 -7.16 3.44 4.60
N ARG A 90 -6.50 2.28 4.70
CA ARG A 90 -7.14 0.97 4.50
C ARG A 90 -8.37 0.82 5.39
N ALA A 91 -9.37 0.10 4.88
CA ALA A 91 -10.56 -0.22 5.65
C ALA A 91 -10.21 -1.00 6.93
N VAL A 92 -10.99 -0.81 8.00
CA VAL A 92 -10.75 -1.43 9.32
C VAL A 92 -10.60 -2.96 9.23
N ARG A 93 -11.33 -3.62 8.32
CA ARG A 93 -11.23 -5.07 8.10
C ARG A 93 -9.82 -5.55 7.69
N ALA A 94 -8.99 -4.68 7.13
CA ALA A 94 -7.63 -4.99 6.71
C ALA A 94 -6.60 -4.85 7.85
N HIS A 95 -7.04 -4.46 9.05
CA HIS A 95 -6.17 -4.20 10.19
C HIS A 95 -5.27 -5.40 10.52
N ASP A 96 -5.87 -6.57 10.77
CA ASP A 96 -5.13 -7.73 11.28
C ASP A 96 -4.14 -8.29 10.25
N ALA A 97 -4.52 -8.31 8.98
CA ALA A 97 -3.62 -8.68 7.89
C ALA A 97 -2.47 -7.67 7.72
N THR A 98 -2.75 -6.38 7.86
CA THR A 98 -1.75 -5.32 7.79
C THR A 98 -0.75 -5.40 8.95
N GLU A 99 -1.24 -5.56 10.19
CA GLU A 99 -0.39 -5.74 11.37
C GLU A 99 0.49 -6.98 11.22
N ARG A 100 -0.10 -8.10 10.78
CA ARG A 100 0.65 -9.33 10.54
C ARG A 100 1.74 -9.14 9.49
N TRP A 101 1.42 -8.49 8.37
CA TRP A 101 2.39 -8.21 7.32
C TRP A 101 3.55 -7.36 7.83
N LEU A 102 3.27 -6.27 8.57
CA LEU A 102 4.30 -5.40 9.17
C LEU A 102 5.25 -6.20 10.06
N ARG A 103 4.69 -7.05 10.95
CA ARG A 103 5.49 -7.92 11.81
C ARG A 103 6.35 -8.90 11.02
N GLU A 104 5.80 -9.51 9.96
CA GLU A 104 6.53 -10.48 9.13
C GLU A 104 7.69 -9.85 8.35
N ILE A 105 7.56 -8.58 7.94
CA ILE A 105 8.64 -7.83 7.28
C ILE A 105 9.63 -7.19 8.27
N GLY A 106 9.36 -7.26 9.58
CA GLY A 106 10.24 -6.75 10.63
C GLY A 106 10.03 -5.27 10.99
N LEU A 107 8.79 -4.78 10.90
CA LEU A 107 8.34 -3.45 11.35
C LEU A 107 7.31 -3.54 12.49
#